data_AF-B8YG67-F1
#
_entry.id   AF-B8YG67-F1
#
_cell.length_a   1.000
_cell.length_b   1.000
_cell.length_c   1.000
_cell.angle_alpha   90.00
_cell.angle_beta   90.00
_cell.angle_gamma   90.00
#
_symmetry.space_group_name_H-M   'P 1'
#
loop_
_entity.id
_entity.type
_entity.pdbx_description
1 polymer ?
#
loop_
_entity_poly.entity_id
_entity_poly.type
_entity_poly.pdbx_seq_one_letter_code
_entity_poly.pdbx_strand_id
1 'polypeptide(L)'
;LIINYFWNLGFLLGITILLQIISGIFLGLHYTSDINSAYFSIFFIIREIYYGWCLRYLHSNGSSFVFLLIFLHLGRAISYGSYFYNPNTWFSGIIIIFFLMGTAFMGYVLPLGQMSLWGVTVITNLLSAFPSLIEWLCGGHYIYNPTFKRFFVFHFLFPFLLCGFLVYHIFNLHFLSSNNPLRNSTNNKIAFFPFIISKDLYGKILILYLYLLQIHFGFSSFSHPDNALEACGLLTPLHIVPEWYFLCQYAMLKAVPNKNAGFIILFTSIFILFYFMRSLSISFYFIIFFTNRFNGFYLCFWFLLLFSFI
;
A
#
# COMPACT_ATOMS: atom_id res chain seq x y z
N LEU A 1 -25.52 9.33 -16.77
CA LEU A 1 -25.78 9.47 -15.30
C LEU A 1 -24.44 9.62 -14.60
N ILE A 2 -24.33 10.65 -13.76
CA ILE A 2 -23.05 11.30 -13.46
C ILE A 2 -22.25 10.51 -12.44
N ILE A 3 -21.01 10.24 -12.80
CA ILE A 3 -20.00 9.68 -11.92
C ILE A 3 -19.63 10.72 -10.85
N ASN A 4 -19.77 10.37 -9.56
CA ASN A 4 -19.44 11.26 -8.44
C ASN A 4 -17.92 11.37 -8.21
N TYR A 5 -17.48 12.20 -7.25
CA TYR A 5 -16.04 12.46 -7.01
C TYR A 5 -15.21 11.23 -6.61
N PHE A 6 -15.81 10.14 -6.14
CA PHE A 6 -15.06 8.94 -5.78
C PHE A 6 -14.39 8.25 -6.99
N TRP A 7 -14.82 8.52 -8.22
CA TRP A 7 -14.13 8.00 -9.41
C TRP A 7 -12.87 8.78 -9.77
N ASN A 8 -12.67 9.98 -9.21
CA ASN A 8 -11.43 10.73 -9.39
C ASN A 8 -10.25 10.06 -8.68
N LEU A 9 -10.51 9.17 -7.70
CA LEU A 9 -9.48 8.53 -6.89
C LEU A 9 -8.46 7.75 -7.73
N GLY A 10 -8.86 7.15 -8.85
CA GLY A 10 -7.92 6.45 -9.74
C GLY A 10 -6.93 7.40 -10.40
N PHE A 11 -7.40 8.57 -10.85
CA PHE A 11 -6.56 9.63 -11.41
C PHE A 11 -5.62 10.21 -10.35
N LEU A 12 -6.12 10.48 -9.14
CA LEU A 12 -5.30 10.98 -8.03
C LEU A 12 -4.22 9.99 -7.62
N LEU A 13 -4.52 8.69 -7.58
CA LEU A 13 -3.51 7.64 -7.36
C LEU A 13 -2.42 7.66 -8.41
N GLY A 14 -2.78 7.82 -9.69
CA GLY A 14 -1.79 7.96 -10.78
C GLY A 14 -0.86 9.14 -10.56
N ILE A 15 -1.40 10.29 -10.13
CA ILE A 15 -0.60 11.49 -9.81
C ILE A 15 0.32 11.24 -8.62
N THR A 16 -0.17 10.67 -7.52
CA THR A 16 0.66 10.46 -6.33
C THR A 16 1.75 9.43 -6.56
N ILE A 17 1.47 8.36 -7.32
CA ILE A 17 2.49 7.38 -7.73
C ILE A 17 3.55 8.04 -8.61
N LEU A 18 3.15 8.88 -9.56
CA LEU A 18 4.11 9.63 -10.40
C LEU A 18 5.00 10.54 -9.55
N LEU A 19 4.43 11.25 -8.57
CA LEU A 19 5.20 12.07 -7.62
C LEU A 19 6.19 11.23 -6.80
N GLN A 20 5.81 10.01 -6.38
CA GLN A 20 6.72 9.09 -5.69
C GLN A 20 7.88 8.65 -6.57
N ILE A 21 7.63 8.31 -7.83
CA ILE A 21 8.69 7.94 -8.78
C ILE A 21 9.67 9.09 -8.99
N ILE A 22 9.16 10.30 -9.28
CA ILE A 22 9.99 11.47 -9.52
C ILE A 22 10.83 11.80 -8.28
N SER A 23 10.20 11.92 -7.12
CA SER A 23 10.91 12.24 -5.88
C SER A 23 11.91 11.15 -5.47
N GLY A 24 11.55 9.87 -5.66
CA GLY A 24 12.42 8.73 -5.39
C GLY A 24 13.66 8.72 -6.27
N ILE A 25 13.54 9.05 -7.56
CA ILE A 25 14.69 9.18 -8.46
C ILE A 25 15.65 10.27 -7.94
N PHE A 26 15.14 11.48 -7.62
CA PHE A 26 16.00 12.55 -7.13
C PHE A 26 16.63 12.23 -5.77
N LEU A 27 15.93 11.57 -4.86
CA LEU A 27 16.52 11.09 -3.61
C LEU A 27 17.59 10.03 -3.86
N GLY A 28 17.35 9.12 -4.80
CA GLY A 28 18.28 8.06 -5.19
C GLY A 28 19.61 8.57 -5.75
N LEU A 29 19.65 9.79 -6.32
CA LEU A 29 20.89 10.42 -6.79
C LEU A 29 21.85 10.82 -5.65
N HIS A 30 21.32 10.95 -4.43
CA HIS A 30 22.08 11.43 -3.26
C HIS A 30 22.18 10.39 -2.12
N TYR A 31 21.37 9.33 -2.17
CA TYR A 31 21.31 8.29 -1.16
C TYR A 31 22.40 7.22 -1.35
N THR A 32 22.94 6.69 -0.25
CA THR A 32 23.87 5.55 -0.25
C THR A 32 23.26 4.37 0.49
N SER A 33 23.28 3.17 -0.13
CA SER A 33 22.69 1.95 0.43
C SER A 33 23.66 1.12 1.29
N ASP A 34 24.82 1.68 1.64
CA ASP A 34 25.76 1.03 2.55
C ASP A 34 25.31 1.21 4.00
N ILE A 35 25.25 0.10 4.76
CA ILE A 35 24.67 0.07 6.11
C ILE A 35 25.31 1.09 7.08
N ASN A 36 26.59 1.45 6.90
CA ASN A 36 27.27 2.40 7.78
C ASN A 36 27.00 3.87 7.42
N SER A 37 26.47 4.14 6.21
CA SER A 37 26.26 5.50 5.71
C SER A 37 24.80 5.81 5.36
N ALA A 38 23.94 4.80 5.25
CA ALA A 38 22.54 4.95 4.83
C ALA A 38 21.79 5.96 5.69
N TYR A 39 21.88 5.82 7.01
CA TYR A 39 21.27 6.75 7.96
C TYR A 39 21.77 8.19 7.77
N PHE A 40 23.09 8.38 7.77
CA PHE A 40 23.71 9.71 7.60
C PHE A 40 23.40 10.35 6.24
N SER A 41 23.28 9.55 5.17
CA SER A 41 22.93 10.05 3.83
C SER A 41 21.55 10.70 3.80
N ILE A 42 20.58 10.21 4.60
CA ILE A 42 19.27 10.85 4.72
C ILE A 42 19.37 12.22 5.40
N PHE A 43 20.18 12.35 6.46
CA PHE A 43 20.38 13.64 7.12
C PHE A 43 21.14 14.63 6.24
N PHE A 44 22.11 14.14 5.47
CA PHE A 44 22.79 14.92 4.46
C PHE A 44 21.79 15.46 3.42
N ILE A 45 20.88 14.62 2.92
CA ILE A 45 19.81 15.06 2.01
C ILE A 45 18.95 16.15 2.66
N ILE A 46 18.52 15.97 3.91
CA ILE A 46 17.64 16.92 4.58
C ILE A 46 18.33 18.27 4.82
N ARG A 47 19.60 18.26 5.23
CA ARG A 47 20.29 19.44 5.75
C ARG A 47 21.15 20.16 4.72
N GLU A 48 21.87 19.42 3.89
CA GLU A 48 22.92 19.97 3.03
C GLU A 48 22.45 20.18 1.59
N ILE A 49 21.45 19.43 1.13
CA ILE A 49 20.94 19.56 -0.24
C ILE A 49 19.89 20.66 -0.30
N TYR A 50 20.04 21.55 -1.29
CA TYR A 50 19.08 22.62 -1.54
C TYR A 50 17.68 22.05 -1.81
N TYR A 51 16.69 22.46 -1.01
CA TYR A 51 15.34 21.87 -0.96
C TYR A 51 15.27 20.35 -0.69
N GLY A 52 16.36 19.73 -0.22
CA GLY A 52 16.40 18.29 0.03
C GLY A 52 15.47 17.84 1.15
N TRP A 53 15.26 18.67 2.18
CA TRP A 53 14.21 18.45 3.19
C TRP A 53 12.82 18.33 2.54
N CYS A 54 12.47 19.25 1.65
CA CYS A 54 11.16 19.29 1.00
C CYS A 54 10.98 18.04 0.12
N LEU A 55 12.02 17.67 -0.64
CA LEU A 55 12.03 16.44 -1.44
C LEU A 55 11.84 15.19 -0.57
N ARG A 56 12.58 15.09 0.54
CA ARG A 56 12.51 13.96 1.49
C ARG A 56 11.12 13.83 2.10
N TYR A 57 10.52 14.93 2.54
CA TYR A 57 9.19 14.96 3.14
C TYR A 57 8.06 14.80 2.12
N LEU A 58 8.25 15.24 0.88
CA LEU A 58 7.33 14.94 -0.22
C LEU A 58 7.29 13.43 -0.47
N HIS A 59 8.44 12.77 -0.45
CA HIS A 59 8.50 11.32 -0.64
C HIS A 59 7.90 10.56 0.55
N SER A 60 8.31 10.84 1.80
CA SER A 60 7.74 10.12 2.98
C SER A 60 6.25 10.35 3.17
N ASN A 61 5.80 11.61 3.20
CA ASN A 61 4.38 11.90 3.38
C ASN A 61 3.56 11.45 2.17
N GLY A 62 4.15 11.48 0.98
CA GLY A 62 3.47 11.05 -0.23
C GLY A 62 3.18 9.55 -0.27
N SER A 63 4.03 8.71 0.36
CA SER A 63 3.70 7.29 0.58
C SER A 63 2.40 7.14 1.38
N SER A 64 2.22 7.90 2.47
CA SER A 64 0.96 7.93 3.23
C SER A 64 -0.22 8.38 2.37
N PHE A 65 -0.06 9.40 1.51
CA PHE A 65 -1.14 9.81 0.61
C PHE A 65 -1.47 8.75 -0.45
N VAL A 66 -0.50 7.98 -0.93
CA VAL A 66 -0.77 6.82 -1.82
C VAL A 66 -1.65 5.80 -1.11
N PHE A 67 -1.34 5.42 0.14
CA PHE A 67 -2.16 4.45 0.88
C PHE A 67 -3.52 5.00 1.29
N LEU A 68 -3.61 6.28 1.66
CA LEU A 68 -4.91 6.92 1.91
C LEU A 68 -5.81 6.80 0.67
N LEU A 69 -5.29 7.17 -0.50
CA LEU A 69 -6.05 7.11 -1.74
C LEU A 69 -6.36 5.66 -2.17
N ILE A 70 -5.48 4.69 -1.89
CA ILE A 70 -5.73 3.30 -2.26
C ILE A 70 -6.83 2.69 -1.41
N PHE A 71 -6.87 3.00 -0.11
CA PHE A 71 -7.95 2.55 0.77
C PHE A 71 -9.28 3.17 0.36
N LEU A 72 -9.31 4.46 0.03
CA LEU A 72 -10.53 5.10 -0.50
C LEU A 72 -10.95 4.50 -1.85
N HIS A 73 -10.00 4.22 -2.73
CA HIS A 73 -10.28 3.64 -4.04
C HIS A 73 -10.82 2.21 -3.95
N LEU A 74 -10.22 1.40 -3.07
CA LEU A 74 -10.66 0.05 -2.75
C LEU A 74 -12.05 0.07 -2.10
N GLY A 75 -12.26 0.94 -1.11
CA GLY A 75 -13.54 1.13 -0.44
C GLY A 75 -14.65 1.53 -1.42
N ARG A 76 -14.36 2.45 -2.35
CA ARG A 76 -15.25 2.77 -3.48
C ARG A 76 -15.55 1.54 -4.33
N ALA A 77 -14.53 0.79 -4.72
CA ALA A 77 -14.70 -0.36 -5.60
C ALA A 77 -15.59 -1.44 -4.95
N ILE A 78 -15.46 -1.66 -3.64
CA ILE A 78 -16.33 -2.56 -2.86
C ILE A 78 -17.74 -1.97 -2.73
N SER A 79 -17.87 -0.71 -2.32
CA SER A 79 -19.16 -0.07 -2.04
C SER A 79 -20.05 0.11 -3.27
N TYR A 80 -19.48 0.16 -4.48
CA TYR A 80 -20.21 0.20 -5.74
C TYR A 80 -20.19 -1.12 -6.52
N GLY A 81 -19.68 -2.22 -5.92
CA GLY A 81 -19.66 -3.53 -6.57
C GLY A 81 -18.84 -3.55 -7.87
N SER A 82 -17.81 -2.71 -7.96
CA SER A 82 -16.97 -2.60 -9.17
C SER A 82 -16.20 -3.88 -9.45
N TYR A 83 -15.91 -4.67 -8.41
CA TYR A 83 -15.29 -5.99 -8.53
C TYR A 83 -16.14 -7.01 -9.30
N PHE A 84 -17.47 -6.92 -9.16
CA PHE A 84 -18.41 -7.76 -9.89
C PHE A 84 -18.56 -7.30 -11.34
N TYR A 85 -18.58 -5.97 -11.54
CA TYR A 85 -18.74 -5.38 -12.86
C TYR A 85 -17.55 -5.61 -13.79
N ASN A 86 -16.32 -5.47 -13.28
CA ASN A 86 -15.10 -5.68 -14.05
C ASN A 86 -14.05 -6.46 -13.24
N PRO A 87 -14.14 -7.81 -13.22
CA PRO A 87 -13.26 -8.65 -12.41
C PRO A 87 -11.79 -8.59 -12.85
N ASN A 88 -11.50 -8.33 -14.13
CA ASN A 88 -10.12 -8.20 -14.62
C ASN A 88 -9.44 -6.92 -14.10
N THR A 89 -10.17 -5.81 -14.07
CA THR A 89 -9.70 -4.57 -13.44
C THR A 89 -9.53 -4.75 -11.94
N TRP A 90 -10.42 -5.47 -11.27
CA TRP A 90 -10.27 -5.82 -9.85
C TRP A 90 -9.02 -6.66 -9.57
N PHE A 91 -8.80 -7.72 -10.35
CA PHE A 91 -7.62 -8.58 -10.23
C PHE A 91 -6.31 -7.81 -10.38
N SER A 92 -6.20 -6.99 -11.43
CA SER A 92 -5.03 -6.12 -11.61
C SER A 92 -4.87 -5.09 -10.49
N GLY A 93 -5.97 -4.58 -9.93
CA GLY A 93 -5.95 -3.70 -8.77
C GLY A 93 -5.38 -4.37 -7.51
N ILE A 94 -5.70 -5.65 -7.27
CA ILE A 94 -5.11 -6.42 -6.16
C ILE A 94 -3.60 -6.57 -6.35
N ILE A 95 -3.14 -6.87 -7.57
CA ILE A 95 -1.70 -6.96 -7.87
C ILE A 95 -1.00 -5.61 -7.59
N ILE A 96 -1.59 -4.51 -8.02
CA ILE A 96 -1.09 -3.14 -7.75
C ILE A 96 -0.94 -2.90 -6.23
N ILE A 97 -1.92 -3.30 -5.42
CA ILE A 97 -1.85 -3.18 -3.96
C ILE A 97 -0.64 -3.96 -3.40
N PHE A 98 -0.41 -5.21 -3.83
CA PHE A 98 0.74 -6.00 -3.37
C PHE A 98 2.07 -5.34 -3.73
N PHE A 99 2.22 -4.84 -4.95
CA PHE A 99 3.43 -4.12 -5.35
C PHE A 99 3.63 -2.85 -4.52
N LEU A 100 2.57 -2.07 -4.28
CA LEU A 100 2.64 -0.87 -3.45
C LEU A 100 3.03 -1.17 -2.01
N MET A 101 2.44 -2.20 -1.39
CA MET A 101 2.80 -2.67 -0.04
C MET A 101 4.28 -3.08 0.02
N GLY A 102 4.76 -3.87 -0.95
CA GLY A 102 6.16 -4.26 -1.03
C GLY A 102 7.10 -3.06 -1.21
N THR A 103 6.77 -2.14 -2.13
CA THR A 103 7.59 -0.93 -2.34
C THR A 103 7.69 -0.06 -1.11
N ALA A 104 6.57 0.17 -0.42
CA ALA A 104 6.54 1.03 0.76
C ALA A 104 7.29 0.43 1.94
N PHE A 105 7.15 -0.89 2.16
CA PHE A 105 7.92 -1.59 3.17
C PHE A 105 9.43 -1.46 2.91
N MET A 106 9.90 -1.77 1.71
CA MET A 106 11.34 -1.65 1.40
C MET A 106 11.83 -0.21 1.49
N GLY A 107 11.03 0.77 1.04
CA GLY A 107 11.35 2.19 1.15
C GLY A 107 11.44 2.68 2.60
N TYR A 108 10.60 2.13 3.48
CA TYR A 108 10.64 2.42 4.92
C TYR A 108 11.91 1.87 5.59
N VAL A 109 12.54 0.84 5.03
CA VAL A 109 13.78 0.26 5.56
C VAL A 109 15.01 1.12 5.23
N LEU A 110 15.02 1.80 4.08
CA LEU A 110 16.18 2.54 3.56
C LEU A 110 16.76 3.63 4.48
N PRO A 111 15.97 4.39 5.26
CA PRO A 111 16.52 5.38 6.17
C PRO A 111 17.36 4.81 7.31
N LEU A 112 17.23 3.51 7.59
CA LEU A 112 17.98 2.81 8.64
C LEU A 112 17.85 3.46 10.03
N GLY A 113 16.65 3.90 10.40
CA GLY A 113 16.34 4.26 11.78
C GLY A 113 15.98 3.03 12.62
N GLN A 114 15.70 3.24 13.92
CA GLN A 114 15.32 2.15 14.83
C GLN A 114 14.11 1.35 14.34
N MET A 115 13.03 2.04 13.97
CA MET A 115 11.82 1.36 13.48
C MET A 115 12.05 0.68 12.12
N SER A 116 12.92 1.23 11.27
CA SER A 116 13.33 0.59 10.01
C SER A 116 14.02 -0.76 10.26
N LEU A 117 15.08 -0.79 11.09
CA LEU A 117 15.87 -2.00 11.34
C LEU A 117 15.03 -3.09 12.01
N TRP A 118 14.31 -2.73 13.08
CA TRP A 118 13.52 -3.72 13.80
C TRP A 118 12.27 -4.13 13.01
N GLY A 119 11.70 -3.21 12.22
CA GLY A 119 10.59 -3.51 11.31
C GLY A 119 10.98 -4.56 10.26
N VAL A 120 12.14 -4.41 9.60
CA VAL A 120 12.63 -5.45 8.69
C VAL A 120 12.92 -6.74 9.43
N THR A 121 13.52 -6.69 10.62
CA THR A 121 13.83 -7.87 11.44
C THR A 121 12.57 -8.68 11.76
N VAL A 122 11.50 -8.03 12.21
CA VAL A 122 10.25 -8.72 12.52
C VAL A 122 9.61 -9.30 11.27
N ILE A 123 9.50 -8.52 10.19
CA ILE A 123 8.80 -8.94 8.97
C ILE A 123 9.54 -10.08 8.26
N THR A 124 10.87 -10.02 8.13
CA THR A 124 11.64 -11.13 7.54
C THR A 124 11.56 -12.39 8.39
N ASN A 125 11.54 -12.24 9.73
CA ASN A 125 11.42 -13.39 10.62
C ASN A 125 10.06 -14.09 10.56
N LEU A 126 9.02 -13.45 10.02
CA LEU A 126 7.75 -14.14 9.75
C LEU A 126 7.90 -15.25 8.70
N LEU A 127 8.89 -15.14 7.82
CA LEU A 127 9.18 -16.11 6.77
C LEU A 127 9.97 -17.33 7.27
N SER A 128 10.29 -17.42 8.56
CA SER A 128 11.07 -18.53 9.13
C SER A 128 10.42 -19.91 8.99
N ALA A 129 9.11 -19.95 8.67
CA ALA A 129 8.42 -21.20 8.39
C ALA A 129 8.87 -21.85 7.07
N PHE A 130 9.51 -21.09 6.18
CA PHE A 130 10.05 -21.56 4.91
C PHE A 130 11.57 -21.74 5.04
N PRO A 131 12.11 -22.97 4.85
CA PRO A 131 13.54 -23.23 4.91
C PRO A 131 14.33 -22.32 3.96
N SER A 132 15.51 -21.85 4.40
CA SER A 132 16.49 -21.06 3.64
C SER A 132 15.99 -19.75 2.99
N LEU A 133 14.71 -19.39 3.13
CA LEU A 133 14.14 -18.19 2.52
C LEU A 133 14.67 -16.89 3.15
N ILE A 134 14.88 -16.89 4.48
CA ILE A 134 15.47 -15.74 5.18
C ILE A 134 16.90 -15.51 4.70
N GLU A 135 17.72 -16.57 4.64
CA GLU A 135 19.11 -16.49 4.20
C GLU A 135 19.21 -16.02 2.75
N TRP A 136 18.31 -16.53 1.88
CA TRP A 136 18.23 -16.08 0.50
C TRP A 136 17.83 -14.61 0.39
N LEU A 137 16.81 -14.16 1.13
CA LEU A 137 16.36 -12.75 1.10
C LEU A 137 17.44 -11.81 1.65
N CYS A 138 17.96 -12.10 2.83
CA CYS A 138 18.93 -11.26 3.52
C CYS A 138 20.34 -11.37 2.92
N GLY A 139 20.67 -12.45 2.21
CA GLY A 139 22.03 -12.72 1.77
C GLY A 139 22.95 -13.11 2.94
N GLY A 140 22.38 -13.71 3.98
CA GLY A 140 23.03 -14.08 5.24
C GLY A 140 22.02 -14.39 6.34
N HIS A 141 22.48 -14.82 7.51
CA HIS A 141 21.61 -15.22 8.63
C HIS A 141 20.94 -14.04 9.36
N TYR A 142 21.47 -12.82 9.18
CA TYR A 142 20.97 -11.61 9.80
C TYR A 142 20.93 -10.47 8.78
N ILE A 143 20.19 -9.41 9.13
CA ILE A 143 20.08 -8.22 8.31
C ILE A 143 21.42 -7.48 8.34
N TYR A 144 22.03 -7.33 7.16
CA TYR A 144 23.32 -6.68 7.01
C TYR A 144 23.40 -5.96 5.65
N ASN A 145 24.60 -5.51 5.27
CA ASN A 145 24.83 -4.75 4.04
C ASN A 145 24.22 -5.40 2.76
N PRO A 146 24.29 -6.73 2.55
CA PRO A 146 23.64 -7.35 1.38
C PRO A 146 22.11 -7.15 1.35
N THR A 147 21.43 -7.21 2.49
CA THR A 147 19.99 -6.97 2.62
C THR A 147 19.64 -5.55 2.15
N PHE A 148 20.35 -4.54 2.66
CA PHE A 148 20.07 -3.13 2.35
C PHE A 148 20.27 -2.79 0.87
N LYS A 149 21.38 -3.26 0.28
CA LYS A 149 21.63 -3.06 -1.15
C LYS A 149 20.53 -3.65 -2.02
N ARG A 150 20.05 -4.86 -1.68
CA ARG A 150 18.94 -5.50 -2.41
C ARG A 150 17.63 -4.76 -2.23
N PHE A 151 17.31 -4.34 -1.00
CA PHE A 151 16.09 -3.60 -0.71
C PHE A 151 16.07 -2.27 -1.47
N PHE A 152 17.21 -1.57 -1.57
CA PHE A 152 17.33 -0.38 -2.40
C PHE A 152 17.06 -0.67 -3.87
N VAL A 153 17.69 -1.70 -4.44
CA VAL A 153 17.49 -2.09 -5.85
C VAL A 153 16.03 -2.46 -6.13
N PHE A 154 15.40 -3.27 -5.27
CA PHE A 154 13.99 -3.64 -5.44
C PHE A 154 13.04 -2.47 -5.23
N HIS A 155 13.28 -1.63 -4.23
CA HIS A 155 12.50 -0.41 -4.02
C HIS A 155 12.59 0.55 -5.21
N PHE A 156 13.76 0.65 -5.85
CA PHE A 156 13.94 1.45 -7.06
C PHE A 156 13.25 0.82 -8.29
N LEU A 157 13.35 -0.50 -8.47
CA LEU A 157 12.83 -1.20 -9.65
C LEU A 157 11.30 -1.37 -9.65
N PHE A 158 10.72 -1.69 -8.50
CA PHE A 158 9.30 -2.07 -8.40
C PHE A 158 8.32 -0.96 -8.85
N PRO A 159 8.55 0.34 -8.59
CA PRO A 159 7.70 1.41 -9.12
C PRO A 159 7.62 1.42 -10.66
N PHE A 160 8.68 1.03 -11.37
CA PHE A 160 8.64 0.93 -12.84
C PHE A 160 7.88 -0.31 -13.32
N LEU A 161 8.03 -1.44 -12.63
CA LEU A 161 7.20 -2.64 -12.89
C LEU A 161 5.72 -2.35 -12.60
N LEU A 162 5.43 -1.59 -11.54
CA LEU A 162 4.10 -1.12 -11.19
C LEU A 162 3.47 -0.30 -12.32
N CYS A 163 4.24 0.54 -13.04
CA CYS A 163 3.72 1.26 -14.22
C CYS A 163 3.16 0.30 -15.28
N GLY A 164 3.78 -0.86 -15.51
CA GLY A 164 3.25 -1.89 -16.41
C GLY A 164 1.88 -2.42 -15.95
N PHE A 165 1.74 -2.70 -14.66
CA PHE A 165 0.46 -3.13 -14.09
C PHE A 165 -0.60 -2.02 -14.10
N LEU A 166 -0.22 -0.74 -13.94
CA LEU A 166 -1.13 0.40 -14.07
C LEU A 166 -1.68 0.53 -15.49
N VAL A 167 -0.84 0.35 -16.51
CA VAL A 167 -1.29 0.34 -17.92
C VAL A 167 -2.25 -0.83 -18.16
N TYR A 168 -1.92 -2.03 -17.67
CA TYR A 168 -2.81 -3.18 -17.77
C TYR A 168 -4.15 -2.98 -17.05
N HIS A 169 -4.12 -2.35 -15.87
CA HIS A 169 -5.31 -2.02 -15.10
C HIS A 169 -6.23 -1.03 -15.84
N ILE A 170 -5.65 0.03 -16.39
CA ILE A 170 -6.37 1.04 -17.19
C ILE A 170 -6.91 0.41 -18.48
N PHE A 171 -6.14 -0.46 -19.15
CA PHE A 171 -6.59 -1.19 -20.34
C PHE A 171 -7.87 -2.01 -20.06
N ASN A 172 -7.88 -2.80 -18.98
CA ASN A 172 -9.07 -3.57 -18.60
C ASN A 172 -10.28 -2.67 -18.27
N LEU A 173 -10.03 -1.49 -17.68
CA LEU A 173 -11.06 -0.51 -17.39
C LEU A 173 -11.64 0.10 -18.68
N HIS A 174 -10.81 0.39 -19.68
CA HIS A 174 -11.26 0.92 -20.97
C HIS A 174 -12.08 -0.10 -21.75
N PHE A 175 -11.75 -1.39 -21.65
CA PHE A 175 -12.46 -2.44 -22.39
C PHE A 175 -13.96 -2.53 -22.02
N LEU A 176 -14.30 -2.46 -20.72
CA LEU A 176 -15.70 -2.50 -20.24
C LEU A 176 -16.30 -1.12 -19.91
N SER A 177 -15.49 -0.06 -19.89
CA SER A 177 -15.81 1.26 -19.33
C SER A 177 -15.95 1.27 -17.79
N SER A 178 -16.14 2.45 -17.22
CA SER A 178 -16.39 2.61 -15.78
C SER A 178 -17.82 2.23 -15.40
N ASN A 179 -17.98 1.62 -14.22
CA ASN A 179 -19.29 1.56 -13.55
C ASN A 179 -19.73 2.97 -13.10
N ASN A 180 -20.95 3.10 -12.57
CA ASN A 180 -21.50 4.33 -12.01
C ASN A 180 -22.16 4.08 -10.64
N PRO A 181 -22.49 5.14 -9.86
CA PRO A 181 -23.05 4.99 -8.52
C PRO A 181 -24.34 4.16 -8.43
N LEU A 182 -25.15 4.15 -9.50
CA LEU A 182 -26.42 3.42 -9.56
C LEU A 182 -26.25 1.98 -10.05
N ARG A 183 -25.05 1.57 -10.47
CA ARG A 183 -24.72 0.23 -10.99
C ARG A 183 -25.54 -0.22 -12.20
N ASN A 184 -26.18 0.70 -12.91
CA ASN A 184 -27.03 0.40 -14.06
C ASN A 184 -26.32 0.76 -15.36
N SER A 185 -26.36 -0.11 -16.37
CA SER A 185 -25.93 0.22 -17.72
C SER A 185 -26.90 1.24 -18.33
N THR A 186 -26.40 2.41 -18.68
CA THR A 186 -27.21 3.44 -19.36
C THR A 186 -26.44 3.98 -20.56
N ASN A 187 -27.16 4.34 -21.62
CA ASN A 187 -26.58 4.94 -22.83
C ASN A 187 -26.19 6.42 -22.62
N ASN A 188 -26.41 6.97 -21.43
CA ASN A 188 -26.15 8.38 -21.10
C ASN A 188 -24.68 8.59 -20.73
N LYS A 189 -23.79 8.46 -21.72
CA LYS A 189 -22.36 8.76 -21.63
C LYS A 189 -22.08 10.23 -21.98
N ILE A 190 -21.08 10.80 -21.34
CA ILE A 190 -20.54 12.13 -21.66
C ILE A 190 -19.09 11.98 -22.12
N ALA A 191 -18.61 12.92 -22.93
CA ALA A 191 -17.20 12.94 -23.35
C ALA A 191 -16.27 13.15 -22.15
N PHE A 192 -15.09 12.51 -22.19
CA PHE A 192 -14.07 12.67 -21.15
C PHE A 192 -13.50 14.10 -21.11
N PHE A 193 -13.20 14.65 -22.29
CA PHE A 193 -12.91 16.07 -22.47
C PHE A 193 -14.19 16.82 -22.88
N PRO A 194 -14.50 18.00 -22.31
CA PRO A 194 -13.79 18.67 -21.22
C PRO A 194 -14.24 18.25 -19.81
N PHE A 195 -15.32 17.47 -19.71
CA PHE A 195 -16.10 17.32 -18.47
C PHE A 195 -15.39 16.55 -17.35
N ILE A 196 -14.82 15.38 -17.64
CA ILE A 196 -14.15 14.58 -16.61
C ILE A 196 -12.77 15.15 -16.31
N ILE A 197 -12.05 15.64 -17.33
CA ILE A 197 -10.74 16.27 -17.16
C ILE A 197 -10.79 17.48 -16.23
N SER A 198 -11.77 18.37 -16.38
CA SER A 198 -11.87 19.56 -15.51
C SER A 198 -12.08 19.17 -14.04
N LYS A 199 -12.91 18.15 -13.80
CA LYS A 199 -13.15 17.59 -12.47
C LYS A 199 -11.91 16.90 -11.89
N ASP A 200 -11.17 16.16 -12.71
CA ASP A 200 -9.92 15.51 -12.32
C ASP A 200 -8.84 16.54 -11.97
N LEU A 201 -8.72 17.63 -12.75
CA LEU A 201 -7.81 18.74 -12.48
C LEU A 201 -8.14 19.45 -11.16
N TYR A 202 -9.42 19.64 -10.83
CA TYR A 202 -9.81 20.16 -9.52
C TYR A 202 -9.32 19.24 -8.39
N GLY A 203 -9.51 17.93 -8.52
CA GLY A 203 -8.96 16.95 -7.58
C GLY A 203 -7.44 17.02 -7.45
N LYS A 204 -6.72 17.20 -8.56
CA LYS A 204 -5.25 17.38 -8.57
C LYS A 204 -4.83 18.60 -7.76
N ILE A 205 -5.51 19.73 -7.92
CA ILE A 205 -5.21 20.95 -7.17
C ILE A 205 -5.42 20.70 -5.67
N LEU A 206 -6.51 20.03 -5.30
CA LEU A 206 -6.81 19.71 -3.91
C LEU A 206 -5.74 18.80 -3.28
N ILE A 207 -5.32 17.72 -3.96
CA ILE A 207 -4.28 16.84 -3.40
C ILE A 207 -2.94 17.56 -3.29
N LEU A 208 -2.55 18.39 -4.26
CA LEU A 208 -1.31 19.17 -4.19
C LEU A 208 -1.35 20.18 -3.03
N TYR A 209 -2.50 20.79 -2.77
CA TYR A 209 -2.69 21.65 -1.60
C TYR A 209 -2.50 20.88 -0.28
N LEU A 210 -3.05 19.66 -0.18
CA LEU A 210 -2.83 18.80 0.99
C LEU A 210 -1.35 18.42 1.17
N TYR A 211 -0.62 18.14 0.08
CA TYR A 211 0.83 17.92 0.12
C TYR A 211 1.56 19.15 0.68
N LEU A 212 1.25 20.34 0.17
CA LEU A 212 1.89 21.58 0.62
C LEU A 212 1.64 21.83 2.11
N LEU A 213 0.38 21.67 2.55
CA LEU A 213 0.01 21.80 3.95
C LEU A 213 0.76 20.80 4.84
N GLN A 214 0.80 19.53 4.44
CA GLN A 214 1.47 18.48 5.20
C GLN A 214 2.98 18.68 5.27
N ILE A 215 3.63 19.10 4.18
CA ILE A 215 5.09 19.30 4.12
C ILE A 215 5.52 20.51 4.96
N HIS A 216 4.78 21.62 4.90
CA HIS A 216 5.20 22.88 5.55
C HIS A 216 4.71 23.02 6.99
N PHE A 217 3.52 22.50 7.30
CA PHE A 217 2.91 22.66 8.62
C PHE A 217 2.84 21.37 9.43
N GLY A 218 3.04 20.19 8.80
CA GLY A 218 3.11 18.92 9.52
C GLY A 218 1.83 18.58 10.29
N PHE A 219 0.65 18.84 9.72
CA PHE A 219 -0.64 18.66 10.39
C PHE A 219 -0.86 17.26 10.97
N SER A 220 -0.28 16.22 10.35
CA SER A 220 -0.32 14.86 10.86
C SER A 220 1.07 14.24 10.99
N SER A 221 1.29 13.48 12.06
CA SER A 221 2.51 12.68 12.26
C SER A 221 2.41 11.35 11.50
N PHE A 222 2.77 11.35 10.23
CA PHE A 222 2.73 10.14 9.39
C PHE A 222 3.92 9.19 9.55
N SER A 223 4.92 9.53 10.36
CA SER A 223 6.10 8.69 10.59
C SER A 223 6.41 8.60 12.08
N HIS A 224 6.87 7.44 12.54
CA HIS A 224 7.19 7.23 13.95
C HIS A 224 8.46 8.02 14.37
N PRO A 225 8.46 8.71 15.52
CA PRO A 225 9.61 9.52 15.97
C PRO A 225 10.89 8.71 16.17
N ASP A 226 10.81 7.48 16.68
CA ASP A 226 11.98 6.60 16.86
C ASP A 226 12.73 6.30 15.56
N ASN A 227 12.11 6.49 14.38
CA ASN A 227 12.83 6.33 13.11
C ASN A 227 13.79 7.50 12.79
N ALA A 228 13.76 8.56 13.61
CA ALA A 228 14.76 9.62 13.62
C ALA A 228 15.97 9.31 14.52
N LEU A 229 15.99 8.14 15.18
CA LEU A 229 17.15 7.64 15.92
C LEU A 229 17.89 6.63 15.04
N GLU A 230 19.22 6.68 15.08
CA GLU A 230 20.07 5.71 14.40
C GLU A 230 19.78 4.30 14.90
N ALA A 231 19.75 3.33 13.99
CA ALA A 231 19.47 1.96 14.33
C ALA A 231 20.57 1.35 15.22
N CYS A 232 20.16 0.74 16.33
CA CYS A 232 21.03 -0.02 17.22
C CYS A 232 20.50 -1.45 17.32
N GLY A 233 21.25 -2.42 16.79
CA GLY A 233 20.84 -3.84 16.81
C GLY A 233 20.79 -4.47 18.20
N LEU A 234 21.26 -3.77 19.24
CA LEU A 234 21.25 -4.23 20.63
C LEU A 234 20.08 -3.64 21.44
N LEU A 235 19.36 -2.66 20.91
CA LEU A 235 18.28 -1.96 21.61
C LEU A 235 16.99 -1.99 20.80
N THR A 236 16.05 -2.83 21.21
CA THR A 236 14.68 -2.83 20.66
C THR A 236 13.89 -1.65 21.23
N PRO A 237 13.20 -0.83 20.40
CA PRO A 237 12.23 0.14 20.86
C PRO A 237 11.15 -0.49 21.74
N LEU A 238 10.68 0.25 22.75
CA LEU A 238 9.63 -0.22 23.67
C LEU A 238 8.35 -0.64 22.94
N HIS A 239 7.96 0.11 21.91
CA HIS A 239 6.73 -0.12 21.15
C HIS A 239 7.00 -0.21 19.65
N ILE A 240 7.57 -1.33 19.21
CA ILE A 240 7.77 -1.57 17.77
C ILE A 240 6.42 -1.69 17.04
N VAL A 241 6.16 -0.79 16.10
CA VAL A 241 4.96 -0.77 15.27
C VAL A 241 5.33 -0.43 13.82
N PRO A 242 4.63 -0.99 12.82
CA PRO A 242 4.81 -0.58 11.44
C PRO A 242 4.12 0.76 11.18
N GLU A 243 4.32 1.29 9.98
CA GLU A 243 3.62 2.47 9.50
C GLU A 243 2.09 2.30 9.52
N TRP A 244 1.37 3.42 9.64
CA TRP A 244 -0.07 3.43 9.95
C TRP A 244 -0.91 2.60 8.98
N TYR A 245 -0.53 2.59 7.69
CA TYR A 245 -1.22 1.84 6.64
C TYR A 245 -1.01 0.31 6.71
N PHE A 246 -0.20 -0.18 7.65
CA PHE A 246 -0.06 -1.61 7.96
C PHE A 246 -0.59 -2.00 9.34
N LEU A 247 -1.12 -1.05 10.13
CA LEU A 247 -1.55 -1.31 11.50
C LEU A 247 -2.69 -2.32 11.59
N CYS A 248 -3.61 -2.33 10.61
CA CYS A 248 -4.71 -3.30 10.56
C CYS A 248 -4.18 -4.73 10.46
N GLN A 249 -3.29 -5.00 9.49
CA GLN A 249 -2.68 -6.31 9.30
C GLN A 249 -1.80 -6.71 10.50
N TYR A 250 -1.10 -5.74 11.09
CA TYR A 250 -0.29 -5.95 12.27
C TYR A 250 -1.13 -6.32 13.51
N ALA A 251 -2.27 -5.67 13.70
CA ALA A 251 -3.21 -5.99 14.77
C ALA A 251 -3.77 -7.41 14.60
N MET A 252 -4.15 -7.80 13.38
CA MET A 252 -4.60 -9.17 13.07
C MET A 252 -3.52 -10.22 13.36
N LEU A 253 -2.26 -9.93 13.02
CA LEU A 253 -1.13 -10.81 13.31
C LEU A 253 -0.92 -10.99 14.82
N LYS A 254 -0.99 -9.89 15.59
CA LYS A 254 -0.81 -9.90 17.04
C LYS A 254 -1.98 -10.48 17.83
N ALA A 255 -3.19 -10.47 17.27
CA ALA A 255 -4.38 -11.02 17.92
C ALA A 255 -4.29 -12.54 18.12
N VAL A 256 -3.43 -13.23 17.37
CA VAL A 256 -3.28 -14.68 17.44
C VAL A 256 -1.99 -15.05 18.18
N PRO A 257 -2.06 -15.78 19.31
CA PRO A 257 -0.90 -16.15 20.13
C PRO A 257 -0.09 -17.32 19.52
N ASN A 258 0.08 -17.33 18.20
CA ASN A 258 0.90 -18.29 17.47
C ASN A 258 1.51 -17.63 16.23
N LYS A 259 2.84 -17.68 16.10
CA LYS A 259 3.60 -17.03 15.02
C LYS A 259 3.13 -17.43 13.62
N ASN A 260 3.02 -18.73 13.37
CA ASN A 260 2.68 -19.24 12.03
C ASN A 260 1.20 -18.99 11.71
N ALA A 261 0.30 -19.15 12.68
CA ALA A 261 -1.11 -18.87 12.49
C ALA A 261 -1.37 -17.37 12.27
N GLY A 262 -0.71 -16.49 13.04
CA GLY A 262 -0.77 -15.04 12.85
C GLY A 262 -0.23 -14.60 11.48
N PHE A 263 0.86 -15.23 11.02
CA PHE A 263 1.38 -15.02 9.67
C PHE A 263 0.36 -15.43 8.57
N ILE A 264 -0.26 -16.60 8.70
CA ILE A 264 -1.30 -17.05 7.77
C ILE A 264 -2.49 -16.07 7.78
N ILE A 265 -2.92 -15.60 8.95
CA ILE A 265 -4.02 -14.63 9.06
C ILE A 265 -3.66 -13.31 8.39
N LEU A 266 -2.45 -12.79 8.61
CA LEU A 266 -1.98 -11.60 7.91
C LEU A 266 -2.05 -11.76 6.39
N PHE A 267 -1.53 -12.86 5.84
CA PHE A 267 -1.58 -13.09 4.40
C PHE A 267 -3.01 -13.26 3.88
N THR A 268 -3.82 -14.06 4.55
CA THR A 268 -5.22 -14.30 4.17
C THR A 268 -6.08 -13.03 4.23
N SER A 269 -5.77 -12.09 5.13
CA SER A 269 -6.47 -10.80 5.21
C SER A 269 -6.39 -9.98 3.93
N ILE A 270 -5.30 -10.08 3.17
CA ILE A 270 -5.13 -9.41 1.88
C ILE A 270 -5.69 -10.30 0.77
N PHE A 271 -5.41 -11.61 0.82
CA PHE A 271 -5.90 -12.56 -0.18
C PHE A 271 -7.44 -12.69 -0.23
N ILE A 272 -8.17 -12.30 0.82
CA ILE A 272 -9.63 -12.25 0.81
C ILE A 272 -10.17 -11.37 -0.32
N LEU A 273 -9.40 -10.39 -0.81
CA LEU A 273 -9.79 -9.57 -1.96
C LEU A 273 -9.98 -10.41 -3.24
N PHE A 274 -9.24 -11.50 -3.42
CA PHE A 274 -9.46 -12.41 -4.55
C PHE A 274 -10.78 -13.17 -4.44
N TYR A 275 -11.32 -13.36 -3.25
CA TYR A 275 -12.61 -14.02 -3.07
C TYR A 275 -13.76 -13.20 -3.69
N PHE A 276 -13.66 -11.86 -3.64
CA PHE A 276 -14.63 -10.98 -4.31
C PHE A 276 -14.68 -11.20 -5.83
N MET A 277 -13.62 -11.71 -6.45
CA MET A 277 -13.61 -12.05 -7.88
C MET A 277 -14.62 -13.15 -8.24
N ARG A 278 -14.93 -14.06 -7.30
CA ARG A 278 -15.74 -15.26 -7.55
C ARG A 278 -17.15 -15.20 -6.95
N SER A 279 -17.71 -14.02 -6.69
CA SER A 279 -19.10 -13.95 -6.25
C SER A 279 -20.05 -14.29 -7.40
N LEU A 280 -20.30 -15.60 -7.56
CA LEU A 280 -21.56 -16.16 -8.05
C LEU A 280 -22.73 -15.43 -7.37
N SER A 281 -23.85 -15.33 -8.09
CA SER A 281 -25.06 -14.63 -7.68
C SER A 281 -25.32 -14.73 -6.17
N ILE A 282 -25.69 -13.61 -5.56
CA ILE A 282 -26.10 -13.51 -4.14
C ILE A 282 -27.12 -14.58 -3.72
N SER A 283 -27.87 -15.15 -4.67
CA SER A 283 -28.76 -16.30 -4.47
C SER A 283 -28.04 -17.58 -4.01
N PHE A 284 -26.80 -17.84 -4.44
CA PHE A 284 -26.06 -19.06 -4.09
C PHE A 284 -25.62 -19.06 -2.62
N TYR A 285 -25.24 -17.89 -2.09
CA TYR A 285 -24.89 -17.74 -0.68
C TYR A 285 -26.11 -17.76 0.25
N PHE A 286 -27.25 -17.23 -0.20
CA PHE A 286 -28.50 -17.27 0.56
C PHE A 286 -29.07 -18.70 0.69
N ILE A 287 -28.90 -19.54 -0.35
CA ILE A 287 -29.32 -20.94 -0.34
C ILE A 287 -28.44 -21.77 0.62
N ILE A 288 -27.11 -21.60 0.59
CA ILE A 288 -26.19 -22.31 1.50
C ILE A 288 -26.44 -21.94 2.97
N PHE A 289 -26.86 -20.70 3.25
CA PHE A 289 -27.15 -20.22 4.61
C PHE A 289 -28.38 -20.89 5.24
N PHE A 290 -29.37 -21.29 4.43
CA PHE A 290 -30.58 -21.95 4.93
C PHE A 290 -30.55 -23.48 4.85
N THR A 291 -29.68 -24.08 4.03
CA THR A 291 -29.68 -25.55 3.83
C THR A 291 -28.70 -26.31 4.72
N ASN A 292 -27.64 -25.68 5.24
CA ASN A 292 -26.61 -26.41 6.00
C ASN A 292 -26.73 -26.14 7.50
N ARG A 293 -27.42 -27.06 8.21
CA ARG A 293 -27.24 -27.23 9.64
C ARG A 293 -25.78 -27.64 9.92
N PHE A 294 -25.14 -26.90 10.83
CA PHE A 294 -23.81 -27.13 11.41
C PHE A 294 -22.59 -26.90 10.51
N ASN A 295 -21.84 -25.83 10.79
CA ASN A 295 -20.43 -25.92 11.19
C ASN A 295 -19.88 -24.54 11.58
N GLY A 296 -19.24 -24.44 12.75
CA GLY A 296 -18.71 -23.21 13.36
C GLY A 296 -17.61 -22.48 12.57
N PHE A 297 -17.25 -22.95 11.37
CA PHE A 297 -16.28 -22.31 10.49
C PHE A 297 -16.81 -21.01 9.84
N TYR A 298 -18.13 -20.91 9.60
CA TYR A 298 -18.73 -19.73 8.96
C TYR A 298 -18.86 -18.52 9.90
N LEU A 299 -18.95 -18.75 11.21
CA LEU A 299 -18.95 -17.69 12.22
C LEU A 299 -17.57 -17.04 12.35
N CYS A 300 -16.49 -17.83 12.22
CA CYS A 300 -15.12 -17.33 12.22
C CYS A 300 -14.82 -16.45 10.99
N PHE A 301 -15.41 -16.80 9.83
CA PHE A 301 -15.31 -16.00 8.59
C PHE A 301 -15.99 -14.63 8.71
N TRP A 302 -17.17 -14.55 9.34
CA TRP A 302 -17.82 -13.27 9.61
C TRP A 302 -17.16 -12.47 10.72
N PHE A 303 -16.56 -13.12 11.71
CA PHE A 303 -15.74 -12.46 12.73
C PHE A 303 -14.51 -11.79 12.10
N LEU A 304 -13.85 -12.45 11.14
CA LEU A 304 -12.71 -11.88 10.39
C LEU A 304 -13.12 -10.72 9.45
N LEU A 305 -14.32 -10.76 8.87
CA LEU A 305 -14.85 -9.65 8.07
C LEU A 305 -15.20 -8.42 8.91
N LEU A 306 -15.76 -8.61 10.11
CA LEU A 306 -16.11 -7.51 11.02
C LEU A 306 -14.87 -6.77 11.56
N PHE A 307 -13.75 -7.47 11.77
CA PHE A 307 -12.48 -6.88 12.19
C PHE A 307 -11.60 -6.36 11.04
N SER A 308 -12.02 -6.55 9.78
CA SER A 308 -11.31 -5.97 8.63
C SER A 308 -11.67 -4.49 8.34
N PHE A 309 -12.66 -3.94 9.06
CA PHE A 309 -13.18 -2.58 8.86
C PHE A 309 -13.26 -1.73 10.14
N ILE A 310 -12.57 -2.13 11.22
CA ILE A 310 -12.35 -1.33 12.44
C ILE A 310 -10.85 -1.30 12.70
#